data_AF-A0A7J2JRR3-F1
#
_entry.id   AF-A0A7J2JRR3-F1
#
_cell.length_a   1.000
_cell.length_b   1.000
_cell.length_c   1.000
_cell.angle_alpha   90.00
_cell.angle_beta   90.00
_cell.angle_gamma   90.00
#
_symmetry.space_group_name_H-M   'P 1'
#
loop_
_entity.id
_entity.type
_entity.pdbx_description
1 polymer ?
#
loop_
_entity_poly.entity_id
_entity_poly.type
_entity_poly.pdbx_seq_one_letter_code
_entity_poly.pdbx_strand_id
1 'polypeptide(L)'
;MRSRSRLEGRVVGSEIPRFKSRWFGILQVEVDGSEISLLMSGTVAQWFDTGEPVLLEVRRGSLRDGSRLEFDDYALWRVTEEGPVQAWPVFSRDYESQRLSPVTGEPVYTYRIRAREATYERDFEAVAELEQYHYASEKELVALWRCGACGEIMEANTKPTCPNCGTDE
;
A
#
# COMPACT_ATOMS: atom_id res chain seq x y z
N MET A 1 -0.15 23.17 -18.36
CA MET A 1 -0.75 22.37 -17.26
C MET A 1 -2.19 22.09 -17.63
N ARG A 2 -2.54 20.89 -18.09
CA ARG A 2 -3.96 20.52 -18.22
C ARG A 2 -4.47 20.29 -16.81
N SER A 3 -5.44 21.09 -16.37
CA SER A 3 -6.22 20.82 -15.16
C SER A 3 -6.76 19.40 -15.28
N ARG A 4 -6.26 18.47 -14.46
CA ARG A 4 -6.79 17.11 -14.42
C ARG A 4 -8.13 17.20 -13.69
N SER A 5 -9.21 16.98 -14.41
CA SER A 5 -10.57 17.02 -13.88
C SER A 5 -10.77 15.81 -12.96
N ARG A 6 -11.23 16.08 -11.73
CA ARG A 6 -11.73 15.05 -10.84
C ARG A 6 -13.15 14.69 -11.27
N LEU A 7 -13.45 13.40 -11.28
CA LEU A 7 -14.75 12.84 -11.58
C LEU A 7 -15.44 12.50 -10.26
N GLU A 8 -16.72 12.84 -10.15
CA GLU A 8 -17.53 12.43 -9.01
C GLU A 8 -17.95 10.98 -9.18
N GLY A 9 -17.86 10.20 -8.09
CA GLY A 9 -18.25 8.81 -8.10
C GLY A 9 -18.80 8.35 -6.77
N ARG A 10 -19.24 7.09 -6.75
CA ARG A 10 -19.78 6.44 -5.56
C ARG A 10 -19.20 5.05 -5.42
N VAL A 11 -18.85 4.66 -4.20
CA VAL A 11 -18.39 3.30 -3.91
C VAL A 11 -19.53 2.31 -4.12
N VAL A 12 -19.31 1.28 -4.92
CA VAL A 12 -20.26 0.18 -5.16
C VAL A 12 -19.93 -1.00 -4.24
N GLY A 13 -18.64 -1.23 -3.99
CA GLY A 13 -18.19 -2.27 -3.08
C GLY A 13 -16.67 -2.40 -3.06
N SER A 14 -16.19 -3.40 -2.32
CA SER A 14 -14.77 -3.74 -2.25
C SER A 14 -14.58 -5.25 -2.30
N GLU A 15 -13.61 -5.71 -3.08
CA GLU A 15 -13.17 -7.11 -3.09
C GLU A 15 -11.77 -7.22 -2.47
N ILE A 16 -11.64 -8.10 -1.49
CA ILE A 16 -10.37 -8.31 -0.76
C ILE A 16 -10.09 -9.81 -0.70
N PRO A 17 -9.03 -10.29 -1.39
CA PRO A 17 -8.65 -11.69 -1.29
C PRO A 17 -8.29 -12.05 0.16
N ARG A 18 -8.86 -13.14 0.67
CA ARG A 18 -8.67 -13.60 2.06
C ARG A 18 -7.21 -13.70 2.49
N PHE A 19 -6.31 -14.10 1.58
CA PHE A 19 -4.89 -14.32 1.86
C PHE A 19 -4.01 -13.06 1.72
N LYS A 20 -4.41 -12.07 0.92
CA LYS A 20 -3.65 -10.82 0.66
C LYS A 20 -4.24 -9.61 1.37
N SER A 21 -5.08 -9.86 2.37
CA SER A 21 -6.14 -8.96 2.81
C SER A 21 -5.69 -7.56 3.26
N ARG A 22 -4.40 -7.40 3.63
CA ARG A 22 -3.84 -6.12 4.06
C ARG A 22 -3.19 -5.31 2.94
N TRP A 23 -2.54 -5.96 1.97
CA TRP A 23 -1.68 -5.30 0.98
C TRP A 23 -2.23 -5.32 -0.45
N PHE A 24 -3.35 -6.01 -0.69
CA PHE A 24 -4.03 -5.97 -1.98
C PHE A 24 -5.55 -5.97 -1.81
N GLY A 25 -6.21 -5.02 -2.47
CA GLY A 25 -7.65 -4.90 -2.54
C GLY A 25 -8.09 -4.22 -3.83
N ILE A 26 -9.35 -4.43 -4.17
CA ILE A 26 -10.01 -3.82 -5.31
C ILE A 26 -11.19 -3.03 -4.77
N LEU A 27 -11.19 -1.71 -4.99
CA LEU A 27 -12.34 -0.86 -4.68
C LEU A 27 -13.14 -0.62 -5.96
N GLN A 28 -14.42 -0.94 -5.97
CA GLN A 28 -15.31 -0.70 -7.10
C GLN A 28 -16.04 0.62 -6.89
N VAL A 29 -15.95 1.50 -7.89
CA VAL A 29 -16.61 2.81 -7.90
C VAL A 29 -17.39 3.02 -9.18
N GLU A 30 -18.60 3.56 -9.05
CA GLU A 30 -19.43 3.99 -10.17
C GLU A 30 -19.12 5.46 -10.46
N VAL A 31 -18.82 5.76 -11.73
CA VAL A 31 -18.59 7.11 -12.26
C VAL A 31 -19.35 7.23 -13.57
N ASP A 32 -20.22 8.23 -13.71
CA ASP A 32 -21.05 8.45 -14.90
C ASP A 32 -21.79 7.19 -15.39
N GLY A 33 -22.27 6.35 -14.45
CA GLY A 33 -22.97 5.09 -14.74
C GLY A 33 -22.08 3.93 -15.20
N SER A 34 -20.75 4.09 -15.14
CA SER A 34 -19.77 3.04 -15.42
C SER A 34 -19.09 2.58 -14.14
N GLU A 35 -19.03 1.26 -13.91
CA GLU A 35 -18.24 0.68 -12.81
C GLU A 35 -16.76 0.58 -13.17
N ILE A 36 -15.91 1.04 -12.26
CA ILE A 36 -14.45 1.05 -12.39
C ILE A 36 -13.86 0.37 -11.15
N SER A 37 -12.96 -0.58 -11.39
CA SER A 37 -12.19 -1.31 -10.40
C SER A 37 -10.87 -0.59 -10.14
N LEU A 38 -10.64 -0.16 -8.90
CA LEU A 38 -9.44 0.56 -8.48
C LEU A 38 -8.57 -0.38 -7.66
N LEU A 39 -7.38 -0.69 -8.18
CA LEU A 39 -6.42 -1.50 -7.43
C LEU A 39 -5.67 -0.63 -6.42
N MET A 40 -5.62 -1.11 -5.18
CA MET A 40 -4.95 -0.45 -4.06
C MET A 40 -4.53 -1.46 -2.99
N SER A 41 -3.93 -0.96 -1.91
CA SER A 41 -3.73 -1.78 -0.72
C SER A 41 -5.06 -2.22 -0.13
N GLY A 42 -5.14 -3.45 0.36
CA GLY A 42 -6.35 -3.99 0.99
C GLY A 42 -6.80 -3.16 2.21
N THR A 43 -5.84 -2.63 2.97
CA THR A 43 -6.10 -1.76 4.12
C THR A 43 -6.85 -0.49 3.72
N VAL A 44 -6.42 0.19 2.65
CA VAL A 44 -7.10 1.42 2.16
C VAL A 44 -8.48 1.10 1.59
N ALA A 45 -8.63 -0.02 0.88
CA ALA A 45 -9.93 -0.43 0.34
C ALA A 45 -11.00 -0.62 1.45
N GLN A 46 -10.58 -1.05 2.65
CA GLN A 46 -11.47 -1.23 3.81
C GLN A 46 -11.95 0.06 4.46
N TRP A 47 -11.38 1.22 4.10
CA TRP A 47 -11.79 2.50 4.68
C TRP A 47 -13.11 3.04 4.12
N PHE A 48 -13.63 2.42 3.07
CA PHE A 48 -14.78 2.88 2.31
C PHE A 48 -16.00 2.00 2.54
N ASP A 49 -17.14 2.65 2.74
CA ASP A 49 -18.44 1.98 2.79
C ASP A 49 -19.14 2.03 1.43
N THR A 50 -19.92 0.99 1.09
CA THR A 50 -20.80 1.03 -0.09
C THR A 50 -21.75 2.23 -0.01
N GLY A 51 -21.85 2.97 -1.11
CA GLY A 51 -22.65 4.18 -1.21
C GLY A 51 -21.89 5.45 -0.88
N GLU A 52 -20.64 5.37 -0.44
CA GLU A 52 -19.86 6.55 -0.05
C GLU A 52 -19.46 7.42 -1.28
N PRO A 53 -19.61 8.76 -1.23
CA PRO A 53 -19.16 9.65 -2.29
C PRO A 53 -17.64 9.79 -2.32
N VAL A 54 -17.08 9.75 -3.52
CA VAL A 54 -15.64 9.86 -3.77
C VAL A 54 -15.35 10.76 -4.96
N LEU A 55 -14.13 11.29 -5.01
CA LEU A 55 -13.60 11.97 -6.19
C LEU A 55 -12.47 11.14 -6.79
N LEU A 56 -12.55 10.84 -8.08
CA LEU A 56 -11.55 10.08 -8.82
C LEU A 56 -10.80 10.98 -9.79
N GLU A 57 -9.47 11.00 -9.71
CA GLU A 57 -8.60 11.61 -10.72
C GLU A 57 -7.84 10.52 -11.47
N VAL A 58 -8.11 10.36 -12.76
CA VAL A 58 -7.32 9.46 -13.62
C VAL A 58 -6.03 10.17 -14.03
N ARG A 59 -4.89 9.63 -13.61
CA ARG A 59 -3.54 10.17 -13.83
C ARG A 59 -2.87 9.56 -15.06
N ARG A 60 -3.09 8.27 -15.31
CA ARG A 60 -2.59 7.49 -16.45
C ARG A 60 -3.68 6.50 -16.88
N GLY A 61 -3.61 6.06 -18.14
CA GLY A 61 -4.64 5.22 -18.75
C GLY A 61 -5.86 6.00 -19.23
N SER A 62 -6.89 5.27 -19.66
CA SER A 62 -8.19 5.83 -20.05
C SER A 62 -9.29 4.91 -19.55
N LEU A 63 -10.45 5.47 -19.19
CA LEU A 63 -11.63 4.69 -18.80
C LEU A 63 -12.25 3.91 -19.98
N ARG A 64 -11.70 4.04 -21.20
CA ARG A 64 -12.28 3.45 -22.42
C ARG A 64 -11.81 2.03 -22.70
N ASP A 65 -10.66 1.62 -22.16
CA ASP A 65 -10.10 0.27 -22.32
C ASP A 65 -9.92 -0.35 -20.94
N GLY A 66 -10.85 -1.22 -20.54
CA GLY A 66 -10.76 -1.96 -19.27
C GLY A 66 -11.25 -1.13 -18.08
N SER A 67 -12.31 -1.62 -17.45
CA SER A 67 -12.93 -1.13 -16.22
C SER A 67 -12.02 -1.24 -14.98
N ARG A 68 -10.69 -1.06 -15.13
CA ARG A 68 -9.70 -1.31 -14.09
C ARG A 68 -8.53 -0.33 -14.17
N LEU A 69 -8.19 0.30 -13.06
CA LEU A 69 -7.03 1.18 -12.91
C LEU A 69 -6.03 0.59 -11.93
N GLU A 70 -4.75 0.57 -12.32
CA GLU A 70 -3.66 0.06 -11.49
C GLU A 70 -3.23 1.09 -10.42
N PHE A 71 -2.36 0.67 -9.49
CA PHE A 71 -1.99 1.43 -8.29
C PHE A 71 -1.54 2.88 -8.59
N ASP A 72 -0.81 3.12 -9.68
CA ASP A 72 -0.26 4.44 -10.03
C ASP A 72 -1.10 5.21 -11.05
N ASP A 73 -2.20 4.63 -11.52
CA ASP A 73 -3.00 5.19 -12.62
C ASP A 73 -3.98 6.26 -12.16
N TYR A 74 -4.22 6.39 -10.86
CA TYR A 74 -5.24 7.29 -10.33
C TYR A 74 -4.89 7.89 -8.98
N ALA A 75 -5.74 8.82 -8.55
CA ALA A 75 -5.87 9.22 -7.16
C ALA A 75 -7.32 9.28 -6.77
N LEU A 76 -7.58 9.04 -5.49
CA LEU A 76 -8.90 8.91 -4.91
C LEU A 76 -8.98 9.79 -3.67
N TRP A 77 -10.06 10.56 -3.58
CA TRP A 77 -10.40 11.35 -2.40
C TRP A 77 -11.73 10.86 -1.84
N ARG A 78 -11.76 10.72 -0.52
CA ARG A 78 -12.99 10.58 0.26
C ARG A 78 -13.60 11.95 0.45
N VAL A 79 -14.91 12.10 0.18
CA VAL A 79 -15.60 13.37 0.44
C VAL A 79 -16.08 13.38 1.89
N THR A 80 -15.56 14.31 2.69
CA THR A 80 -15.95 14.49 4.09
C THR A 80 -16.61 15.86 4.30
N GLU A 81 -17.22 16.08 5.46
CA GLU A 81 -17.82 17.38 5.83
C GLU A 81 -16.81 18.53 5.82
N GLU A 82 -15.56 18.26 6.22
CA GLU A 82 -14.46 19.24 6.26
C GLU A 82 -13.80 19.46 4.88
N GLY A 83 -14.20 18.66 3.89
CA GLY A 83 -13.68 18.69 2.53
C GLY A 83 -13.10 17.35 2.07
N PRO A 84 -12.60 17.28 0.81
CA PRO A 84 -12.06 16.05 0.25
C PRO A 84 -10.70 15.71 0.87
N VAL A 85 -10.58 14.50 1.43
CA VAL A 85 -9.34 13.95 1.99
C VAL A 85 -8.77 12.92 1.02
N GLN A 86 -7.49 13.03 0.67
CA GLN A 86 -6.87 12.06 -0.24
C GLN A 86 -6.67 10.73 0.48
N ALA A 87 -7.31 9.68 -0.04
CA ALA A 87 -7.17 8.32 0.44
C ALA A 87 -6.17 7.52 -0.40
N TRP A 88 -6.01 7.88 -1.68
CA TRP A 88 -5.06 7.22 -2.57
C TRP A 88 -4.39 8.22 -3.53
N PRO A 89 -3.08 8.10 -3.80
CA PRO A 89 -2.11 7.26 -3.09
C PRO A 89 -1.98 7.67 -1.62
N VAL A 90 -1.49 6.75 -0.81
CA VAL A 90 -1.17 6.96 0.61
C VAL A 90 -0.04 7.99 0.78
N PHE A 91 0.16 8.46 2.01
CA PHE A 91 1.16 9.50 2.30
C PHE A 91 2.56 9.05 1.89
N SER A 92 3.30 9.95 1.22
CA SER A 92 4.70 9.77 0.83
C SER A 92 5.39 11.12 0.71
N ARG A 93 6.54 11.26 1.36
CA ARG A 93 7.35 12.49 1.31
C ARG A 93 8.83 12.16 1.36
N ASP A 94 9.59 12.83 0.48
CA ASP A 94 11.04 12.77 0.47
C ASP A 94 11.62 13.87 1.37
N TYR A 95 12.60 13.50 2.19
CA TYR A 95 13.37 14.37 3.07
C TYR A 95 14.85 14.26 2.72
N GLU A 96 15.56 15.36 2.88
CA GLU A 96 17.01 15.38 2.78
C GLU A 96 17.61 15.64 4.15
N SER A 97 18.58 14.82 4.54
CA SER A 97 19.30 14.98 5.81
C SER A 97 20.80 14.92 5.55
N GLN A 98 21.49 16.03 5.77
CA GLN A 98 22.93 16.10 5.62
C GLN A 98 23.62 15.58 6.88
N ARG A 99 24.59 14.69 6.71
CA ARG A 99 25.54 14.39 7.78
C ARG A 99 26.73 15.32 7.65
N LEU A 100 26.84 16.22 8.61
CA LEU A 100 27.95 17.16 8.70
C LEU A 100 29.14 16.54 9.44
N SER A 101 30.33 16.95 9.06
CA SER A 101 31.56 16.65 9.78
C SER A 101 31.51 17.32 11.15
N PRO A 102 31.75 16.59 12.26
CA PRO A 102 31.75 17.19 13.59
C PRO A 102 32.95 18.13 13.82
N VAL A 103 33.95 18.09 12.92
CA VAL A 103 35.18 18.90 13.02
C VAL A 103 35.12 20.12 12.10
N THR A 104 34.68 19.94 10.85
CA THR A 104 34.71 21.01 9.83
C THR A 104 33.35 21.65 9.58
N GLY A 105 32.25 21.02 10.02
CA GLY A 105 30.89 21.47 9.73
C GLY A 105 30.45 21.25 8.27
N GLU A 106 31.35 20.78 7.39
CA GLU A 106 31.06 20.52 5.99
C GLU A 106 30.24 19.24 5.81
N PRO A 107 29.35 19.17 4.80
CA PRO A 107 28.64 17.94 4.48
C PRO A 107 29.60 16.82 4.07
N VAL A 108 29.57 15.71 4.79
CA VAL A 108 30.29 14.48 4.42
C VAL A 108 29.48 13.72 3.38
N TYR A 109 28.17 13.61 3.61
CA TYR A 109 27.21 13.05 2.66
C TYR A 109 25.77 13.45 3.01
N THR A 110 24.86 13.25 2.06
CA THR A 110 23.43 13.56 2.20
C THR A 110 22.60 12.29 2.08
N TYR A 111 21.74 12.05 3.05
CA TYR A 111 20.69 11.05 2.96
C TYR A 111 19.49 11.62 2.23
N ARG A 112 18.91 10.84 1.31
CA ARG A 112 17.56 11.06 0.80
C ARG A 112 16.64 9.99 1.38
N ILE A 113 15.75 10.40 2.28
CA ILE A 113 14.87 9.51 3.03
C ILE A 113 13.45 9.67 2.48
N ARG A 114 12.85 8.56 2.04
CA ARG A 114 11.44 8.53 1.66
C ARG A 114 10.62 8.02 2.83
N ALA A 115 9.92 8.92 3.53
CA ALA A 115 8.96 8.53 4.55
C ALA A 115 7.59 8.35 3.88
N ARG A 116 7.03 7.15 3.96
CA ARG A 116 5.75 6.81 3.34
C ARG A 116 5.03 5.74 4.15
N GLU A 117 3.72 5.64 3.96
CA GLU A 117 2.91 4.57 4.51
C GLU A 117 3.16 3.24 3.76
N ALA A 118 2.99 2.12 4.46
CA ALA A 118 3.10 0.79 3.88
C ALA A 118 1.95 0.56 2.86
N THR A 119 2.29 0.08 1.68
CA THR A 119 1.35 -0.02 0.55
C THR A 119 1.32 -1.43 -0.04
N TYR A 120 2.50 -2.04 -0.19
CA TYR A 120 2.69 -3.34 -0.84
C TYR A 120 3.08 -4.41 0.18
N GLU A 121 2.97 -5.67 -0.20
CA GLU A 121 3.35 -6.85 0.61
C GLU A 121 4.75 -6.69 1.22
N ARG A 122 5.74 -6.40 0.38
CA ARG A 122 7.13 -6.16 0.79
C ARG A 122 7.30 -5.09 1.87
N ASP A 123 6.38 -4.12 1.95
CA ASP A 123 6.46 -3.07 2.95
C ASP A 123 6.03 -3.62 4.32
N PHE A 124 4.98 -4.44 4.35
CA PHE A 124 4.54 -5.12 5.56
C PHE A 124 5.56 -6.17 6.02
N GLU A 125 6.15 -6.91 5.08
CA GLU A 125 7.24 -7.85 5.37
C GLU A 125 8.45 -7.13 5.97
N ALA A 126 8.90 -6.02 5.36
CA ALA A 126 10.03 -5.24 5.89
C ALA A 126 9.74 -4.64 7.28
N VAL A 127 8.51 -4.19 7.54
CA VAL A 127 8.11 -3.72 8.88
C VAL A 127 8.11 -4.88 9.88
N ALA A 128 7.54 -6.03 9.51
CA ALA A 128 7.53 -7.21 10.38
C ALA A 128 8.95 -7.69 10.71
N GLU A 129 9.85 -7.72 9.72
CA GLU A 129 11.26 -8.08 9.91
C GLU A 129 11.98 -7.14 10.88
N LEU A 130 11.73 -5.82 10.79
CA LEU A 130 12.31 -4.84 11.72
C LEU A 130 11.79 -5.05 13.14
N GLU A 131 10.48 -5.22 13.31
CA GLU A 131 9.87 -5.50 14.63
C GLU A 131 10.39 -6.82 15.20
N GLN A 132 10.44 -7.87 14.38
CA GLN A 132 11.00 -9.15 14.81
C GLN A 132 12.47 -9.04 15.16
N TYR A 133 13.28 -8.24 14.47
CA TYR A 133 14.67 -7.98 14.87
C TYR A 133 14.74 -7.31 16.25
N HIS A 134 13.78 -6.46 16.61
CA HIS A 134 13.70 -5.84 17.94
C HIS A 134 13.28 -6.82 19.05
N TYR A 135 12.42 -7.80 18.77
CA TYR A 135 11.96 -8.82 19.74
C TYR A 135 12.85 -10.06 19.78
N ALA A 136 13.48 -10.41 18.66
CA ALA A 136 14.35 -11.55 18.52
C ALA A 136 15.71 -11.24 19.16
N SER A 137 15.80 -11.45 20.47
CA SER A 137 17.05 -12.00 20.98
C SER A 137 17.27 -13.35 20.26
N GLU A 138 18.52 -13.74 19.98
CA GLU A 138 18.88 -15.03 19.34
C GLU A 138 18.29 -16.29 20.03
N LYS A 139 17.56 -16.13 21.14
CA LYS A 139 17.12 -17.19 22.04
C LYS A 139 15.66 -17.62 21.89
N GLU A 140 14.82 -16.89 21.16
CA GLU A 140 13.40 -17.22 21.06
C GLU A 140 12.81 -16.94 19.67
N LEU A 141 12.05 -17.91 19.15
CA LEU A 141 11.28 -17.77 17.91
C LEU A 141 9.91 -17.20 18.25
N VAL A 142 9.55 -16.04 17.66
CA VAL A 142 8.33 -15.30 18.05
C VAL A 142 7.24 -15.29 16.97
N ALA A 143 7.42 -15.99 15.85
CA ALA A 143 6.43 -15.96 14.77
C ALA A 143 6.25 -17.29 14.02
N LEU A 144 5.01 -17.47 13.56
CA LEU A 144 4.56 -18.57 12.71
C LEU A 144 4.25 -18.06 11.32
N TRP A 145 4.85 -18.70 10.31
CA TRP A 145 4.63 -18.43 8.90
C TRP A 145 3.87 -19.58 8.27
N ARG A 146 2.93 -19.27 7.36
CA ARG A 146 2.19 -20.28 6.61
C ARG A 146 2.50 -20.12 5.12
N CYS A 147 3.03 -21.17 4.50
CA CYS A 147 3.28 -21.18 3.06
C CYS A 147 1.97 -21.06 2.27
N GLY A 148 1.90 -20.12 1.32
CA GLY A 148 0.73 -19.92 0.48
C GLY A 148 0.46 -21.07 -0.49
N ALA A 149 1.52 -21.77 -0.93
CA ALA A 149 1.45 -22.83 -1.94
C ALA A 149 1.05 -24.21 -1.37
N CYS A 150 1.70 -24.65 -0.29
CA CYS A 150 1.49 -25.99 0.28
C CYS A 150 0.86 -25.99 1.69
N GLY A 151 0.71 -24.82 2.32
CA GLY A 151 0.07 -24.68 3.61
C GLY A 151 0.94 -25.03 4.82
N GLU A 152 2.22 -25.40 4.62
CA GLU A 152 3.18 -25.71 5.68
C GLU A 152 3.32 -24.56 6.69
N ILE A 153 3.40 -24.88 7.98
CA ILE A 153 3.55 -23.91 9.07
C ILE A 153 4.99 -23.97 9.57
N MET A 154 5.66 -22.82 9.65
CA MET A 154 7.08 -22.71 9.96
C MET A 154 7.32 -21.69 11.06
N GLU A 155 8.16 -22.03 12.04
CA GLU A 155 8.59 -21.11 13.10
C GLU A 155 9.87 -20.39 12.65
N ALA A 156 9.81 -19.06 12.50
CA ALA A 156 10.97 -18.27 12.11
C ALA A 156 10.79 -16.79 12.47
N ASN A 157 11.89 -16.13 12.88
CA ASN A 157 11.91 -14.70 13.18
C ASN A 157 11.92 -13.81 11.94
N THR A 158 12.05 -14.36 10.74
CA THR A 158 11.91 -13.68 9.45
C THR A 158 11.25 -14.65 8.47
N LYS A 159 10.68 -14.19 7.35
CA LYS A 159 10.02 -15.07 6.38
C LYS A 159 11.02 -16.14 5.87
N PRO A 160 10.82 -17.43 6.17
CA PRO A 160 11.72 -18.48 5.72
C PRO A 160 11.32 -18.96 4.32
N THR A 161 12.28 -19.46 3.56
CA THR A 161 11.96 -20.28 2.38
C THR A 161 11.27 -21.57 2.84
N CYS A 162 10.17 -21.95 2.18
CA CYS A 162 9.44 -23.14 2.57
C CYS A 162 10.32 -24.40 2.44
N PRO A 163 10.52 -25.20 3.50
CA PRO A 163 11.35 -26.40 3.45
C PRO A 163 10.69 -27.52 2.64
N ASN A 164 9.37 -27.47 2.43
CA ASN A 164 8.62 -28.50 1.70
C ASN A 164 8.63 -28.25 0.19
N CYS A 165 8.30 -27.03 -0.26
CA CYS A 165 8.17 -26.72 -1.69
C CYS A 165 9.24 -25.76 -2.23
N GLY A 166 10.14 -25.24 -1.39
CA GLY A 166 11.22 -24.34 -1.79
C GLY A 166 10.78 -22.92 -2.16
N THR A 167 9.50 -22.61 -1.97
CA THR A 167 8.89 -21.34 -2.35
C THR A 167 9.00 -20.31 -1.22
N ASP A 168 9.24 -19.05 -1.57
CA ASP A 168 9.22 -17.88 -0.68
C ASP A 168 7.97 -16.99 -0.89
N GLU A 169 7.06 -17.40 -1.79
CA GLU A 169 5.72 -16.82 -1.98
C GLU A 169 4.79 -17.07 -0.77
#